data_AF-A0AAV4JUD3-F1
#
_entry.id   AF-A0AAV4JUD3-F1
#
_cell.length_a   1.000
_cell.length_b   1.000
_cell.length_c   1.000
_cell.angle_alpha   90.00
_cell.angle_beta   90.00
_cell.angle_gamma   90.00
#
_symmetry.space_group_name_H-M   'P 1'
#
loop_
_entity.id
_entity.type
_entity.pdbx_description
1 polymer ?
#
loop_
_entity_poly.entity_id
_entity_poly.type
_entity_poly.pdbx_seq_one_letter_code
_entity_poly.pdbx_strand_id
1 'polypeptide(L)'
;MGVSPITVLGSRKMSLPKVKEEDKLIAVLEEGKLIVVLEEGKLIVVLEEDKLIAVLEEGKLIVVLEEGKLIVVQEEDKLIFVLEEGKLIIVLEQDKLIAMLEEDKLIAVLEEGKLTDYRYC
;
A
#
# COMPACT_ATOMS: atom_id res chain seq x y z
N MET A 1 -5.58 43.15 1.15
CA MET A 1 -6.85 43.93 1.21
C MET A 1 -7.89 43.19 0.39
N GLY A 2 -9.07 42.94 0.98
CA GLY A 2 -10.20 42.28 0.31
C GLY A 2 -10.87 41.25 1.23
N VAL A 3 -11.88 41.68 1.98
CA VAL A 3 -12.64 40.88 2.96
C VAL A 3 -13.99 40.41 2.38
N SER A 4 -14.48 39.27 2.90
CA SER A 4 -15.90 38.89 3.19
C SER A 4 -16.50 37.72 2.36
N PRO A 5 -17.52 36.97 2.85
CA PRO A 5 -18.25 37.03 4.14
C PRO A 5 -18.30 35.70 4.94
N ILE A 6 -18.71 35.78 6.21
CA ILE A 6 -19.16 34.63 7.01
C ILE A 6 -20.58 34.26 6.56
N THR A 7 -20.79 33.03 6.09
CA THR A 7 -22.13 32.47 5.85
C THR A 7 -22.37 31.32 6.83
N VAL A 8 -23.47 31.44 7.58
CA VAL A 8 -23.90 30.52 8.62
C VAL A 8 -24.92 29.50 8.05
N LEU A 9 -24.75 28.24 8.47
CA LEU A 9 -25.70 27.10 8.48
C LEU A 9 -26.04 26.33 7.19
N GLY A 10 -25.78 25.01 7.25
CA GLY A 10 -26.63 23.99 6.65
C GLY A 10 -26.01 23.21 5.48
N SER A 11 -25.70 21.93 5.73
CA SER A 11 -25.12 20.91 4.82
C SER A 11 -23.59 20.96 4.72
N ARG A 12 -22.91 20.02 5.41
CA ARG A 12 -21.44 19.85 5.43
C ARG A 12 -20.92 19.62 4.00
N LYS A 13 -20.61 20.70 3.29
CA LYS A 13 -19.80 20.68 2.08
C LYS A 13 -18.34 20.75 2.54
N MET A 14 -17.74 19.59 2.79
CA MET A 14 -16.32 19.51 3.16
C MET A 14 -15.50 19.98 1.97
N SER A 15 -14.81 21.10 2.14
CA SER A 15 -13.99 21.73 1.12
C SER A 15 -12.56 21.26 1.33
N LEU A 16 -11.97 20.62 0.31
CA LEU A 16 -10.58 20.15 0.36
C LEU A 16 -9.62 21.34 0.56
N PRO A 17 -8.84 21.41 1.66
CA PRO A 17 -7.70 22.32 1.72
C PRO A 17 -6.65 21.81 0.73
N LYS A 18 -6.48 22.53 -0.38
CA LYS A 18 -5.41 22.30 -1.35
C LYS A 18 -4.28 23.27 -1.05
N VAL A 19 -3.13 22.75 -0.63
CA VAL A 19 -1.89 23.51 -0.54
C VAL A 19 -1.08 23.19 -1.78
N LYS A 20 -0.67 24.24 -2.51
CA LYS A 20 0.19 24.19 -3.68
C LYS A 20 1.46 24.95 -3.35
N GLU A 21 2.55 24.22 -3.11
CA GLU A 21 3.91 24.72 -3.27
C GLU A 21 4.42 24.21 -4.63
N GLU A 22 5.46 24.84 -5.20
CA GLU A 22 5.83 24.66 -6.61
C GLU A 22 5.98 23.18 -7.04
N ASP A 23 6.33 22.26 -6.10
CA ASP A 23 6.57 20.84 -6.38
C ASP A 23 5.77 19.86 -5.49
N LYS A 24 4.77 20.33 -4.74
CA LYS A 24 4.05 19.50 -3.77
C LYS A 24 2.55 19.78 -3.71
N LEU A 25 1.76 18.70 -3.78
CA LEU A 25 0.31 18.71 -3.67
C LEU A 25 -0.18 17.82 -2.55
N ILE A 26 -1.08 18.37 -1.74
CA ILE A 26 -1.74 17.66 -0.63
C ILE A 26 -3.25 17.90 -0.74
N ALA A 27 -4.05 16.83 -0.61
CA ALA A 27 -5.52 16.89 -0.77
C ALA A 27 -6.26 16.04 0.27
N VAL A 28 -6.98 16.68 1.20
CA VAL A 28 -7.33 16.03 2.48
C VAL A 28 -8.83 16.11 2.81
N LEU A 29 -9.39 14.94 3.11
CA LEU A 29 -10.40 14.67 4.14
C LEU A 29 -11.89 14.89 3.85
N GLU A 30 -12.61 13.79 3.98
CA GLU A 30 -14.06 13.66 4.06
C GLU A 30 -14.41 12.64 5.17
N GLU A 31 -15.66 12.58 5.62
CA GLU A 31 -16.09 11.68 6.70
C GLU A 31 -15.90 10.23 6.22
N GLY A 32 -14.98 9.50 6.89
CA GLY A 32 -14.60 8.11 6.54
C GLY A 32 -13.48 7.97 5.49
N LYS A 33 -12.91 9.06 4.96
CA LYS A 33 -11.94 8.97 3.86
C LYS A 33 -10.86 10.04 3.88
N LEU A 34 -9.61 9.61 3.70
CA LEU A 34 -8.41 10.47 3.68
C LEU A 34 -7.52 10.11 2.50
N ILE A 35 -6.88 11.12 1.91
CA ILE A 35 -6.39 11.02 0.54
C ILE A 35 -5.07 11.80 0.34
N VAL A 36 -4.28 11.27 -0.59
CA VAL A 36 -3.25 11.80 -1.50
C VAL A 36 -2.28 12.90 -1.06
N VAL A 37 -1.01 12.52 -1.19
CA VAL A 37 0.15 13.39 -1.25
C VAL A 37 0.93 13.09 -2.53
N LEU A 38 1.28 14.12 -3.27
CA LEU A 38 2.11 14.05 -4.48
C LEU A 38 3.27 15.02 -4.37
N GLU A 39 4.46 14.49 -4.63
CA GLU A 39 5.73 15.20 -4.69
C GLU A 39 6.53 14.67 -5.88
N GLU A 40 7.59 15.37 -6.28
CA GLU A 40 8.48 14.87 -7.33
C GLU A 40 9.02 13.47 -6.96
N GLY A 41 8.77 12.49 -7.82
CA GLY A 41 9.20 11.10 -7.62
C GLY A 41 8.45 10.32 -6.55
N LYS A 42 7.39 10.88 -5.93
CA LYS A 42 6.71 10.24 -4.80
C LYS A 42 5.20 10.47 -4.78
N LEU A 43 4.46 9.38 -4.57
CA LEU A 43 3.01 9.38 -4.41
C LEU A 43 2.62 8.54 -3.21
N ILE A 44 1.79 9.12 -2.33
CA ILE A 44 1.21 8.45 -1.17
C ILE A 44 -0.30 8.56 -1.25
N VAL A 45 -0.99 7.47 -0.93
CA VAL A 45 -2.41 7.24 -1.18
C VAL A 45 -3.01 6.70 0.14
N VAL A 46 -4.13 7.30 0.55
CA VAL A 46 -5.49 6.72 0.65
C VAL A 46 -5.75 5.78 1.82
N LEU A 47 -6.82 6.17 2.48
CA LEU A 47 -7.37 5.61 3.70
C LEU A 47 -8.88 5.71 3.60
N GLU A 48 -9.52 4.58 3.92
CA GLU A 48 -10.95 4.38 4.01
C GLU A 48 -11.23 3.47 5.23
N GLU A 49 -12.49 3.34 5.63
CA GLU A 49 -12.89 2.74 6.91
C GLU A 49 -12.19 1.39 7.23
N ASP A 50 -11.95 0.53 6.24
CA ASP A 50 -11.25 -0.76 6.42
C ASP A 50 -10.14 -1.01 5.40
N LYS A 51 -9.65 0.04 4.74
CA LYS A 51 -8.75 -0.10 3.61
C LYS A 51 -7.70 1.00 3.55
N LEU A 52 -6.46 0.57 3.35
CA LEU A 52 -5.29 1.45 3.29
C LEU A 52 -4.42 1.06 2.11
N ILE A 53 -3.94 2.07 1.39
CA ILE A 53 -3.36 1.82 0.08
C ILE A 53 -2.20 2.75 -0.25
N ALA A 54 -1.12 2.14 -0.70
CA ALA A 54 -0.16 2.61 -1.68
C ALA A 54 0.77 3.76 -1.33
N VAL A 55 2.04 3.41 -1.46
CA VAL A 55 3.14 4.33 -1.63
C VAL A 55 3.93 3.91 -2.86
N LEU A 56 4.26 4.89 -3.68
CA LEU A 56 5.06 4.74 -4.87
C LEU A 56 6.18 5.76 -4.83
N GLU A 57 7.40 5.27 -4.95
CA GLU A 57 8.62 6.05 -5.06
C GLU A 57 9.50 5.41 -6.14
N GLU A 58 10.53 6.11 -6.59
CA GLU A 58 11.47 5.55 -7.55
C GLU A 58 12.08 4.24 -7.01
N GLY A 59 11.94 3.15 -7.78
CA GLY A 59 12.43 1.83 -7.41
C GLY A 59 11.62 1.09 -6.33
N LYS A 60 10.53 1.67 -5.80
CA LYS A 60 9.83 1.15 -4.63
C LYS A 60 8.31 1.27 -4.72
N LEU A 61 7.63 0.15 -4.53
CA LEU A 61 6.17 0.06 -4.47
C LEU A 61 5.74 -0.67 -3.21
N ILE A 62 4.73 -0.10 -2.55
CA ILE A 62 4.37 -0.50 -1.20
C ILE A 62 2.86 -0.57 -1.09
N VAL A 63 2.39 -1.72 -0.62
CA VAL A 63 1.29 -1.91 0.33
C VAL A 63 -0.15 -1.64 -0.09
N VAL A 64 -0.94 -2.64 0.27
CA VAL A 64 -2.38 -2.60 0.39
C VAL A 64 -2.78 -3.37 1.64
N LEU A 65 -3.73 -2.81 2.35
CA LEU A 65 -4.32 -3.39 3.55
C LEU A 65 -5.82 -3.35 3.42
N GLU A 66 -6.42 -4.48 3.76
CA GLU A 66 -7.85 -4.67 3.84
C GLU A 66 -8.17 -5.69 4.94
N GLU A 67 -9.44 -5.78 5.32
CA GLU A 67 -9.88 -6.79 6.28
C GLU A 67 -9.52 -8.21 5.78
N GLY A 68 -8.72 -8.92 6.57
CA GLY A 68 -8.28 -10.27 6.28
C GLY A 68 -7.12 -10.40 5.28
N LYS A 69 -6.60 -9.32 4.70
CA LYS A 69 -5.67 -9.40 3.57
C LYS A 69 -4.63 -8.29 3.55
N LEU A 70 -3.39 -8.67 3.24
CA LEU A 70 -2.26 -7.76 3.30
C LEU A 70 -1.31 -7.98 2.13
N ILE A 71 -1.14 -6.96 1.28
CA ILE A 71 -0.42 -7.09 0.01
C ILE A 71 0.76 -6.16 -0.11
N VAL A 72 1.99 -6.63 -0.35
CA VAL A 72 3.12 -5.80 0.05
C VAL A 72 4.46 -6.09 -0.65
N VAL A 73 5.07 -5.00 -1.10
CA VAL A 73 6.49 -4.73 -1.39
C VAL A 73 7.02 -5.23 -2.72
N GLN A 74 7.46 -4.24 -3.48
CA GLN A 74 8.45 -4.40 -4.51
C GLN A 74 9.55 -3.35 -4.30
N GLU A 75 10.80 -3.78 -4.32
CA GLU A 75 11.98 -2.93 -4.30
C GLU A 75 12.99 -3.50 -5.27
N GLU A 76 13.30 -2.77 -6.35
CA GLU A 76 14.29 -3.14 -7.37
C GLU A 76 14.23 -4.62 -7.81
N ASP A 77 15.01 -5.48 -7.14
CA ASP A 77 15.19 -6.91 -7.42
C ASP A 77 14.46 -7.85 -6.46
N LYS A 78 13.63 -7.30 -5.59
CA LYS A 78 12.95 -8.01 -4.53
C LYS A 78 11.46 -7.77 -4.59
N LEU A 79 10.70 -8.85 -4.45
CA LEU A 79 9.25 -8.81 -4.31
C LEU A 79 8.85 -9.66 -3.12
N ILE A 80 8.01 -9.09 -2.28
CA ILE A 80 7.37 -9.80 -1.19
C ILE A 80 5.87 -9.86 -1.51
N PHE A 81 5.20 -10.88 -1.01
CA PHE A 81 3.80 -11.11 -1.32
C PHE A 81 3.15 -11.83 -0.14
N VAL A 82 2.23 -11.13 0.55
CA VAL A 82 0.82 -11.49 0.85
C VAL A 82 0.54 -12.96 1.07
N LEU A 83 -0.11 -13.42 2.13
CA LEU A 83 -0.82 -12.96 3.33
C LEU A 83 -2.32 -12.67 3.30
N GLU A 84 -3.02 -13.69 3.79
CA GLU A 84 -4.46 -13.76 4.03
C GLU A 84 -4.73 -14.93 5.01
N GLU A 85 -5.96 -15.05 5.54
CA GLU A 85 -6.29 -16.19 6.43
C GLU A 85 -5.98 -17.53 5.76
N GLY A 86 -5.12 -18.32 6.44
CA GLY A 86 -4.65 -19.64 6.02
C GLY A 86 -3.50 -19.63 5.01
N LYS A 87 -2.99 -18.47 4.60
CA LYS A 87 -2.38 -18.36 3.27
C LYS A 87 -1.05 -17.68 3.16
N LEU A 88 -0.28 -18.39 2.34
CA LEU A 88 0.68 -18.02 1.31
C LEU A 88 1.59 -16.86 1.67
N ILE A 89 2.89 -17.08 1.62
CA ILE A 89 3.88 -16.01 1.55
C ILE A 89 4.78 -16.32 0.38
N ILE A 90 5.07 -15.32 -0.46
CA ILE A 90 6.06 -15.45 -1.54
C ILE A 90 7.12 -14.37 -1.36
N VAL A 91 8.37 -14.79 -1.49
CA VAL A 91 9.52 -13.91 -1.57
C VAL A 91 10.27 -14.24 -2.85
N LEU A 92 10.52 -13.22 -3.65
CA LEU A 92 11.34 -13.27 -4.84
C LEU A 92 12.54 -12.36 -4.61
N GLU A 93 13.72 -12.90 -4.90
CA GLU A 93 14.96 -12.15 -5.00
C GLU A 93 15.68 -12.64 -6.28
N GLN A 94 16.76 -11.97 -6.68
CA GLN A 94 17.59 -12.44 -7.78
C GLN A 94 17.94 -13.93 -7.62
N ASP A 95 17.51 -14.72 -8.59
CA ASP A 95 17.71 -16.18 -8.70
C ASP A 95 17.13 -17.04 -7.55
N LYS A 96 16.27 -16.46 -6.71
CA LYS A 96 15.69 -17.14 -5.55
C LYS A 96 14.20 -16.87 -5.41
N LEU A 97 13.43 -17.95 -5.26
CA LEU A 97 12.02 -17.92 -4.90
C LEU A 97 11.81 -18.74 -3.64
N ILE A 98 11.11 -18.16 -2.68
CA ILE A 98 10.63 -18.85 -1.49
C ILE A 98 9.11 -18.72 -1.47
N ALA A 99 8.43 -19.85 -1.38
CA ALA A 99 6.98 -19.91 -1.19
C ALA A 99 6.66 -20.71 0.06
N MET A 100 5.74 -20.19 0.88
CA MET A 100 5.29 -20.85 2.09
C MET A 100 3.77 -20.93 2.09
N LEU A 101 3.21 -22.12 2.31
CA LEU A 101 1.79 -22.37 2.49
C LEU A 101 1.56 -22.92 3.90
N GLU A 102 0.82 -22.17 4.69
CA GLU A 102 0.69 -22.43 6.12
C GLU A 102 -0.35 -23.51 6.44
N GLU A 103 -1.50 -23.51 5.77
CA GLU A 103 -2.52 -24.57 5.91
C GLU A 103 -1.98 -25.98 5.56
N ASP A 104 -1.09 -26.06 4.56
CA ASP A 104 -0.46 -27.31 4.11
C ASP A 104 0.94 -27.53 4.71
N LYS A 105 1.38 -26.63 5.60
CA LYS A 105 2.72 -26.61 6.22
C LYS A 105 3.85 -26.90 5.23
N LEU A 106 3.77 -26.29 4.05
CA LEU A 106 4.70 -26.51 2.94
C LEU A 106 5.58 -25.28 2.75
N ILE A 107 6.88 -25.51 2.64
CA ILE A 107 7.85 -24.50 2.23
C ILE A 107 8.53 -25.02 0.96
N ALA A 108 8.57 -24.20 -0.08
CA ALA A 108 9.31 -24.46 -1.30
C ALA A 108 10.36 -23.37 -1.51
N VAL A 109 11.59 -23.78 -1.80
CA VAL A 109 12.70 -22.91 -2.16
C VAL A 109 13.19 -23.32 -3.54
N LEU A 110 13.21 -22.37 -4.46
CA LEU A 110 13.83 -22.51 -5.77
C LEU A 110 15.03 -21.56 -5.82
N GLU A 111 16.22 -22.12 -6.02
CA GLU A 111 17.46 -21.34 -6.10
C GLU A 111 18.28 -21.88 -7.28
N GLU A 112 18.63 -21.01 -8.23
CA GLU A 112 19.43 -21.37 -9.41
C GLU A 112 18.91 -22.63 -10.16
N GLY A 113 17.59 -22.78 -10.26
CA GLY A 113 16.95 -23.93 -10.92
C GLY A 113 16.83 -25.20 -10.07
N LYS A 114 17.22 -25.17 -8.79
CA LYS A 114 17.07 -26.28 -7.84
C LYS A 114 15.88 -26.04 -6.92
N LEU A 115 14.88 -26.92 -7.00
CA LEU A 115 13.73 -26.91 -6.11
C LEU A 115 14.00 -27.79 -4.88
N THR A 116 13.75 -27.24 -3.70
CA THR A 116 13.74 -27.96 -2.43
C THR A 116 12.41 -27.68 -1.74
N ASP A 117 11.61 -28.72 -1.50
CA ASP A 117 10.39 -28.62 -0.70
C ASP A 117 10.56 -29.27 0.67
N TYR A 118 9.98 -28.63 1.68
CA TYR A 118 9.89 -29.09 3.05
C TYR A 118 8.41 -29.16 3.42
N ARG A 119 7.95 -30.35 3.80
CA ARG A 119 6.61 -30.55 4.34
C ARG A 119 6.72 -30.93 5.80
N TYR A 120 6.01 -30.21 6.65
CA TYR A 120 5.91 -30.56 8.07
C TYR A 120 4.56 -31.24 8.32
N CYS A 121 4.53 -32.33 9.10
CA CYS A 121 3.29 -33.00 9.50
C CYS A 121 2.57 -32.24 10.61
#